data_AF-A0A1V1UHQ1-F1
#
_entry.id   AF-A0A1V1UHQ1-F1
#
_cell.length_a   1.000
_cell.length_b   1.000
_cell.length_c   1.000
_cell.angle_alpha   90.00
_cell.angle_beta   90.00
_cell.angle_gamma   90.00
#
_symmetry.space_group_name_H-M   'P 1'
#
loop_
_entity.id
_entity.type
_entity.pdbx_description
1 polymer ?
#
loop_
_entity_poly.entity_id
_entity_poly.type
_entity_poly.pdbx_seq_one_letter_code
_entity_poly.pdbx_strand_id
1 'polypeptide(L)' 'MQMMTRKTPPEDWLNQMFAAKAARKDTGVRSSIPWVDREVGRDRFQREVRQRGFHLIETADQYIVVCHNGPVRILV' A
#
# COMPACT_ATOMS: atom_id res chain seq x y z
N MET A 1 10.72 -7.92 18.90
CA MET A 1 11.55 -7.75 17.69
C MET A 1 11.15 -8.85 16.70
N GLN A 2 10.13 -8.62 15.87
CA GLN A 2 9.58 -9.67 15.01
C GLN A 2 10.24 -9.62 13.63
N MET A 3 10.83 -10.74 13.24
CA MET A 3 11.71 -10.93 12.10
C MET A 3 10.91 -10.85 10.78
N MET A 4 11.33 -9.96 9.87
CA MET A 4 10.76 -9.86 8.52
C MET A 4 10.90 -11.22 7.81
N THR A 5 9.79 -11.80 7.36
CA THR A 5 9.75 -13.17 6.80
C THR A 5 10.06 -13.26 5.31
N ARG A 6 10.42 -12.15 4.67
CA ARG A 6 10.63 -12.08 3.23
C ARG A 6 12.11 -12.16 2.85
N LYS A 7 12.41 -12.97 1.83
CA LYS A 7 13.76 -13.12 1.24
C LYS A 7 14.15 -12.02 0.24
N THR A 8 13.23 -11.15 -0.16
CA THR A 8 13.44 -10.05 -1.10
C THR A 8 13.44 -8.68 -0.41
N PRO A 9 14.22 -7.70 -0.91
CA PRO A 9 14.26 -6.33 -0.40
C PRO A 9 12.90 -5.64 -0.27
N PRO A 10 12.61 -4.91 0.83
CA PRO A 10 11.42 -4.05 1.06
C PRO A 10 10.84 -3.37 -0.19
N GLU A 11 11.71 -2.77 -0.98
CA GLU A 11 11.41 -2.11 -2.25
C GLU A 11 10.83 -3.02 -3.33
N ASP A 12 11.28 -4.28 -3.45
CA ASP A 12 10.74 -5.22 -4.44
C ASP A 12 9.29 -5.57 -4.17
N TRP A 13 8.87 -5.67 -2.90
CA TRP A 13 7.47 -5.92 -2.57
C TRP A 13 6.61 -4.71 -2.81
N LEU A 14 7.11 -3.51 -2.50
CA LEU A 14 6.39 -2.27 -2.83
C LEU A 14 6.20 -2.17 -4.34
N ASN A 15 7.26 -2.42 -5.11
CA ASN A 15 7.21 -2.41 -6.56
C ASN A 15 6.26 -3.49 -7.10
N GLN A 16 6.29 -4.72 -6.60
CA GLN A 16 5.35 -5.76 -7.00
C GLN A 16 3.90 -5.42 -6.63
N MET A 17 3.68 -4.92 -5.41
CA MET A 17 2.36 -4.60 -4.88
C MET A 17 1.69 -3.45 -5.64
N PHE A 18 2.47 -2.41 -6.00
CA PHE A 18 1.99 -1.32 -6.84
C PHE A 18 1.94 -1.69 -8.34
N ALA A 19 2.94 -2.40 -8.88
CA ALA A 19 3.00 -2.76 -10.31
C ALA A 19 1.94 -3.79 -10.72
N ALA A 20 1.68 -4.80 -9.89
CA ALA A 20 0.72 -5.87 -10.23
C ALA A 20 -0.73 -5.37 -10.27
N LYS A 21 -1.04 -4.25 -9.61
CA LYS A 21 -2.42 -3.73 -9.51
C LYS A 21 -2.64 -2.39 -10.21
N ALA A 22 -1.61 -1.54 -10.37
CA ALA A 22 -1.70 -0.34 -11.22
C ALA A 22 -1.75 -0.67 -12.73
N ALA A 23 -1.21 -1.84 -13.14
CA ALA A 23 -1.29 -2.31 -14.53
C ALA A 23 -2.73 -2.64 -14.98
N ARG A 24 -3.61 -2.97 -14.02
CA ARG A 24 -5.06 -3.06 -14.24
C ARG A 24 -5.62 -1.69 -13.90
N LYS A 25 -5.62 -0.79 -14.89
CA LYS A 25 -5.91 0.67 -14.90
C LYS A 25 -6.99 1.25 -13.95
N ASP A 26 -7.66 0.47 -13.11
CA ASP A 26 -8.77 0.89 -12.25
C ASP A 26 -8.81 0.26 -10.84
N THR A 27 -7.89 -0.66 -10.49
CA THR A 27 -7.97 -1.37 -9.20
C THR A 27 -6.97 -0.85 -8.16
N GLY A 28 -7.48 -0.18 -7.13
CA GLY A 28 -6.71 0.16 -5.93
C GLY A 28 -6.12 -1.08 -5.23
N VAL A 29 -5.09 -0.87 -4.39
CA VAL A 29 -4.47 -1.95 -3.63
C VAL A 29 -5.13 -2.09 -2.27
N ARG A 30 -5.65 -3.27 -1.96
CA ARG A 30 -6.10 -3.62 -0.62
C ARG A 30 -5.11 -4.56 0.07
N SER A 31 -4.71 -4.24 1.31
CA SER A 31 -3.79 -5.04 2.12
C SER A 31 -4.13 -4.91 3.61
N SER A 32 -3.97 -5.97 4.40
CA SER A 32 -4.24 -5.90 5.84
C SER A 32 -3.13 -5.14 6.56
N ILE A 33 -3.49 -4.35 7.57
CA ILE A 33 -2.55 -3.55 8.38
C ILE A 33 -1.48 -4.45 9.03
N PRO A 34 -1.82 -5.61 9.65
CA PRO A 34 -0.79 -6.50 10.21
C PRO A 34 0.19 -7.02 9.16
N TRP A 35 -0.27 -7.22 7.92
CA TRP A 35 0.60 -7.65 6.83
C TRP A 35 1.54 -6.54 6.37
N VAL A 36 1.03 -5.32 6.20
CA VAL A 36 1.86 -4.15 5.88
C VAL A 36 2.89 -3.87 6.97
N ASP A 37 2.46 -3.94 8.23
CA ASP A 37 3.33 -3.74 9.40
C ASP A 37 4.49 -4.75 9.40
N ARG A 38 4.19 -6.02 9.14
CA ARG A 38 5.17 -7.11 9.05
C ARG A 38 6.14 -6.98 7.88
N GLU A 39 5.66 -6.55 6.70
CA GLU A 39 6.45 -6.58 5.48
C GLU A 39 7.34 -5.34 5.27
N VAL A 40 6.84 -4.16 5.65
CA VAL A 40 7.51 -2.89 5.33
C VAL A 40 7.41 -1.86 6.46
N GLY A 41 6.49 -2.05 7.40
CA GLY A 41 6.18 -1.09 8.46
C GLY A 41 5.25 0.03 7.98
N ARG A 42 4.36 0.49 8.88
CA ARG A 42 3.32 1.47 8.55
C ARG A 42 3.89 2.80 8.06
N ASP A 43 4.86 3.35 8.78
CA ASP A 43 5.43 4.66 8.44
C ASP A 43 6.10 4.66 7.06
N ARG A 44 6.81 3.58 6.73
CA ARG A 44 7.44 3.44 5.42
C ARG A 44 6.40 3.31 4.34
N PHE A 45 5.38 2.49 4.55
CA PHE A 45 4.28 2.34 3.61
C PHE A 45 3.57 3.68 3.32
N GLN A 46 3.25 4.45 4.36
CA GLN A 46 2.62 5.77 4.21
C GLN A 46 3.50 6.74 3.43
N ARG A 47 4.82 6.77 3.70
CA ARG A 47 5.76 7.61 2.94
C ARG A 47 5.80 7.23 1.47
N GLU A 48 5.83 5.94 1.14
CA GLU A 48 5.89 5.45 -0.23
C GLU A 48 4.61 5.77 -1.01
N VAL A 49 3.43 5.58 -0.38
CA VAL A 49 2.15 5.96 -0.97
C VAL A 49 2.12 7.47 -1.27
N ARG A 50 2.56 8.30 -0.30
CA ARG A 50 2.63 9.75 -0.47
C ARG A 50 3.62 10.18 -1.56
N GLN A 51 4.80 9.56 -1.64
CA GLN A 51 5.81 9.86 -2.66
C GLN A 51 5.31 9.56 -4.07
N ARG A 52 4.45 8.54 -4.23
CA ARG A 52 3.85 8.16 -5.51
C ARG A 52 2.64 9.03 -5.90
N GLY A 53 2.20 9.94 -5.02
CA GLY A 53 1.02 10.79 -5.24
C GLY A 53 -0.31 10.07 -5.02
N PHE A 54 -0.27 8.85 -4.48
CA PHE A 54 -1.46 8.02 -4.24
C PHE A 54 -2.13 8.38 -2.92
N HIS A 55 -3.36 7.88 -2.74
CA HIS A 55 -4.10 8.06 -1.50
C HIS A 55 -4.15 6.77 -0.70
N LEU A 56 -3.88 6.88 0.61
CA LEU A 56 -4.06 5.79 1.55
C LEU A 56 -5.34 6.02 2.36
N ILE A 57 -6.22 5.03 2.39
CA ILE A 57 -7.40 4.99 3.26
C ILE A 57 -7.16 3.87 4.26
N GLU A 58 -7.25 4.19 5.55
CA GLU A 58 -7.31 3.21 6.62
C GLU A 58 -8.77 2.86 6.90
N THR A 59 -9.04 1.57 6.97
CA THR A 59 -10.30 0.98 7.45
C THR A 59 -9.94 -0.03 8.54
N ALA A 60 -10.88 -0.38 9.43
CA ALA A 60 -10.73 -1.34 10.52
C ALA A 60 -9.34 -2.03 10.62
N ASP A 61 -9.13 -3.13 9.91
CA ASP A 61 -7.88 -3.89 9.89
C ASP A 61 -7.12 -3.79 8.56
N GLN A 62 -7.48 -2.85 7.68
CA GLN A 62 -7.01 -2.83 6.28
C GLN A 62 -6.68 -1.44 5.74
N TYR A 63 -5.65 -1.44 4.92
CA TYR A 63 -5.29 -0.33 4.05
C TYR A 63 -5.86 -0.53 2.65
N ILE A 64 -6.42 0.55 2.12
CA ILE A 64 -6.85 0.69 0.72
C ILE A 64 -6.05 1.82 0.09
N VAL A 65 -5.25 1.50 -0.92
CA VAL A 65 -4.48 2.48 -1.70
C VAL A 65 -5.23 2.78 -2.99
N VAL A 66 -5.59 4.04 -3.21
CA VAL A 66 -6.09 4.53 -4.50
C VAL A 66 -4.88 5.00 -5.31
N CYS A 67 -4.56 4.25 -6.37
CA CYS A 67 -3.43 4.51 -7.27
C CYS A 67 -3.75 5.62 -8.30
N HIS A 68 -4.24 6.77 -7.82
CA HIS A 68 -4.59 7.93 -8.62
C HIS A 68 -4.18 9.20 -7.87
N ASN A 69 -3.78 10.25 -8.59
CA ASN A 69 -3.26 11.49 -7.99
C ASN A 69 -4.32 12.61 -7.86
N GLY A 70 -5.49 12.41 -8.45
CA GLY A 70 -6.64 13.31 -8.29
C GLY A 70 -7.47 12.99 -7.03
N PRO A 71 -8.35 13.91 -6.62
CA PRO A 71 -9.03 13.86 -5.33
C PRO A 71 -9.87 12.61 -5.14
N VAL A 72 -9.82 12.05 -3.93
CA VAL A 72 -10.67 10.92 -3.50
C VAL A 72 -11.88 11.47 -2.76
N ARG A 73 -13.08 10.99 -3.11
CA ARG A 73 -14.35 11.28 -2.42
C ARG A 73 -14.98 9.99 -1.91
N ILE A 74 -15.45 10.00 -0.67
CA ILE A 74 -16.30 8.95 -0.11
C ILE A 74 -17.75 9.40 -0.28
N LEU A 75 -18.57 8.61 -0.98
CA LEU A 75 -19.89 9.06 -1.47
C LEU A 75 -21.07 8.65 -0.58
N VAL A 76 -20.86 7.77 0.39
CA VAL A 76 -21.89 7.20 1.28
C VAL A 76 -21.47 7.22 2.73
#